data_AF-A0A932CZ62-F1
#
_entry.id   AF-A0A932CZ62-F1
#
_cell.length_a   1.000
_cell.length_b   1.000
_cell.length_c   1.000
_cell.angle_alpha   90.00
_cell.angle_beta   90.00
_cell.angle_gamma   90.00
#
_symmetry.space_group_name_H-M   'P 1'
#
loop_
_entity.id
_entity.type
_entity.pdbx_description
1 polymer ?
#
loop_
_entity_poly.entity_id
_entity_poly.type
_entity_poly.pdbx_seq_one_letter_code
_entity_poly.pdbx_strand_id
1 'polypeptide(L)'
;MPEICPHCRSSALAVPYYSRAGNQVKRVLDGGAHEGELVCDACGGPRGRESRTGLEPSRDLDAAMRGFAMARSRAGALRAFGIASIGLGALFAAASLATGLGAIAIVGAVVAAAMGGGIGVLSFRSVSRGLQTADARLQSALESALMDAASKSGFELTATEASRVLGVGLKEADQALTAMADGSRVAVEVDDDGIVHYEFRELRLAMGEAAAPRAPAIEPVRVEVAEEEVVTAGGTGAAKERS
;
A
#
# COMPACT_ATOMS: atom_id res chain seq x y z
N MET A 1 -21.88 -12.57 -14.60
CA MET A 1 -21.12 -11.36 -14.98
C MET A 1 -22.11 -10.22 -15.06
N PRO A 2 -21.86 -9.05 -14.45
CA PRO A 2 -22.82 -7.95 -14.48
C PRO A 2 -23.11 -7.55 -15.93
N GLU A 3 -24.38 -7.60 -16.33
CA GLU A 3 -24.83 -7.31 -17.70
C GLU A 3 -24.73 -5.81 -18.05
N ILE A 4 -24.52 -4.95 -17.05
CA ILE A 4 -24.64 -3.50 -17.14
C ILE A 4 -23.28 -2.82 -16.94
N CYS A 5 -22.90 -1.90 -17.84
CA CYS A 5 -21.66 -1.12 -17.72
C CYS A 5 -21.67 -0.22 -16.48
N PRO A 6 -20.59 -0.16 -15.67
CA PRO A 6 -20.50 0.83 -14.59
C PRO A 6 -20.37 2.27 -15.10
N HIS A 7 -19.76 2.49 -16.28
CA HIS A 7 -19.54 3.83 -16.83
C HIS A 7 -20.80 4.47 -17.42
N CYS A 8 -21.52 3.74 -18.27
CA CYS A 8 -22.66 4.29 -19.02
C CYS A 8 -24.00 3.59 -18.73
N ARG A 9 -24.01 2.58 -17.86
CA ARG A 9 -25.18 1.75 -17.54
C ARG A 9 -25.87 1.09 -18.74
N SER A 10 -25.20 0.97 -19.89
CA SER A 10 -25.77 0.25 -21.03
C SER A 10 -25.62 -1.27 -20.86
N SER A 11 -26.49 -2.04 -21.50
CA SER A 11 -26.41 -3.51 -21.61
C SER A 11 -25.53 -4.00 -22.77
N ALA A 12 -24.75 -3.11 -23.38
CA ALA A 12 -23.90 -3.44 -24.53
C ALA A 12 -22.87 -4.53 -24.21
N LEU A 13 -22.46 -5.31 -25.21
CA LEU A 13 -21.48 -6.38 -25.03
C LEU A 13 -20.07 -5.81 -24.74
N ALA A 14 -19.27 -6.57 -24.00
CA ALA A 14 -17.85 -6.30 -23.83
C ALA A 14 -17.10 -6.83 -25.06
N VAL A 15 -16.35 -5.97 -25.75
CA VAL A 15 -15.61 -6.32 -26.97
C VAL A 15 -14.11 -6.18 -26.73
N PRO A 16 -13.25 -7.08 -27.25
CA PRO A 16 -11.81 -6.92 -27.16
C PRO A 16 -11.36 -5.67 -27.90
N TYR A 17 -10.43 -4.93 -27.30
CA TYR A 17 -9.88 -3.69 -27.87
C TYR A 17 -9.31 -3.87 -29.29
N TYR A 18 -8.93 -5.09 -29.67
CA TYR A 18 -8.58 -5.47 -31.05
C TYR A 18 -9.81 -5.83 -31.88
N SER A 19 -10.68 -4.87 -32.15
CA SER A 19 -11.60 -5.01 -33.27
C SER A 19 -12.16 -3.65 -33.68
N ARG A 20 -11.35 -2.86 -34.39
CA ARG A 20 -11.81 -2.05 -35.53
C ARG A 20 -10.62 -1.49 -36.31
N ALA A 21 -9.93 -2.39 -37.00
CA ALA A 21 -9.31 -2.03 -38.27
C ALA A 21 -10.45 -1.70 -39.25
N GLY A 22 -10.81 -0.42 -39.34
CA GLY A 22 -11.89 0.05 -40.21
C GLY A 22 -12.38 1.44 -39.85
N ASN A 23 -11.53 2.44 -40.05
CA ASN A 23 -11.82 3.87 -40.18
C ASN A 23 -12.97 4.43 -39.31
N GLN A 24 -12.64 4.85 -38.09
CA GLN A 24 -12.90 6.21 -37.55
C GLN A 24 -12.48 6.20 -36.07
N VAL A 25 -11.19 6.41 -35.84
CA VAL A 25 -10.62 6.62 -34.50
C VAL A 25 -11.05 8.02 -34.04
N LYS A 26 -12.23 8.12 -33.44
CA LYS A 26 -12.52 9.25 -32.55
C LYS A 26 -11.56 9.07 -31.38
N ARG A 27 -10.56 9.96 -31.28
CA ARG A 27 -9.56 10.00 -30.20
C ARG A 27 -10.24 9.72 -28.86
N VAL A 28 -10.07 8.49 -28.36
CA VAL A 28 -10.35 8.17 -26.97
C VAL A 28 -9.22 8.86 -26.20
N LEU A 29 -9.63 9.95 -25.56
CA LEU A 29 -8.92 10.77 -24.60
C LEU A 29 -7.86 9.97 -23.82
N ASP A 30 -6.58 10.26 -24.11
CA ASP A 30 -5.35 10.21 -23.28
C ASP A 30 -5.09 9.05 -22.28
N GLY A 31 -5.93 8.01 -22.23
CA GLY A 31 -5.74 6.82 -21.40
C GLY A 31 -5.45 5.62 -22.30
N GLY A 32 -4.17 5.27 -22.45
CA GLY A 32 -3.74 4.15 -23.28
C GLY A 32 -4.34 2.83 -22.81
N ALA A 33 -5.37 2.35 -23.51
CA ALA A 33 -5.87 0.98 -23.34
C ALA A 33 -4.81 -0.01 -23.83
N HIS A 34 -4.54 -1.03 -23.01
CA HIS A 34 -3.50 -2.01 -23.29
C HIS A 34 -4.01 -3.20 -24.11
N GLU A 35 -3.08 -3.90 -24.75
CA GLU A 35 -3.33 -5.09 -25.54
C GLU A 35 -4.08 -6.16 -24.70
N GLY A 36 -5.33 -6.48 -25.06
CA GLY A 36 -6.12 -7.54 -24.41
C GLY A 36 -7.18 -7.05 -23.41
N GLU A 37 -7.41 -5.74 -23.30
CA GLU A 37 -8.47 -5.17 -22.48
C GLU A 37 -9.84 -5.25 -23.19
N LEU A 38 -10.90 -5.55 -22.43
CA LEU A 38 -12.28 -5.54 -22.94
C LEU A 38 -12.87 -4.16 -22.68
N VAL A 39 -13.52 -3.58 -23.68
CA VAL A 39 -14.15 -2.26 -23.60
C VAL A 39 -15.66 -2.36 -23.86
N CYS A 40 -16.41 -1.40 -23.31
CA CYS A 40 -17.82 -1.20 -23.60
C CYS A 40 -18.00 -0.81 -25.05
N ASP A 41 -18.76 -1.58 -25.82
CA ASP A 41 -19.07 -1.21 -27.21
C ASP A 41 -19.87 0.11 -27.31
N ALA A 42 -20.62 0.49 -26.27
CA ALA A 42 -21.44 1.70 -26.31
C ALA A 42 -20.68 3.00 -25.96
N CYS A 43 -19.78 2.98 -24.97
CA CYS A 43 -19.11 4.19 -24.50
C CYS A 43 -17.59 4.17 -24.66
N GLY A 44 -17.00 3.03 -25.07
CA GLY A 44 -15.56 2.82 -25.07
C GLY A 44 -14.94 2.73 -23.67
N GLY A 45 -15.72 2.89 -22.60
CA GLY A 45 -15.24 2.73 -21.23
C GLY A 45 -14.87 1.26 -20.94
N PRO A 46 -13.85 0.99 -20.13
CA PRO A 46 -13.39 -0.38 -19.88
C PRO A 46 -14.51 -1.26 -19.31
N ARG A 47 -14.69 -2.47 -19.86
CA ARG A 47 -15.67 -3.47 -19.43
C ARG A 47 -15.01 -4.81 -19.18
N GLY A 48 -14.74 -5.09 -17.91
CA GLY A 48 -14.26 -6.41 -17.51
C GLY A 48 -12.76 -6.55 -17.76
N ARG A 49 -11.98 -7.01 -16.80
CA ARG A 49 -12.35 -7.64 -15.53
C ARG A 49 -12.79 -6.58 -14.51
N GLU A 50 -13.36 -6.98 -13.37
CA GLU A 50 -12.89 -6.35 -12.12
C GLU A 50 -11.39 -6.18 -12.32
N SER A 51 -10.93 -4.95 -12.51
CA SER A 51 -9.62 -4.54 -12.07
C SER A 51 -8.70 -5.74 -11.85
N ARG A 52 -7.81 -6.06 -12.80
CA ARG A 52 -6.52 -6.65 -12.41
C ARG A 52 -5.70 -5.66 -11.57
N THR A 53 -6.28 -4.49 -11.23
CA THR A 53 -5.98 -3.63 -10.09
C THR A 53 -6.74 -4.00 -8.81
N GLY A 54 -7.60 -5.03 -8.83
CA GLY A 54 -7.71 -5.97 -7.74
C GLY A 54 -6.38 -6.66 -7.76
N LEU A 55 -5.41 -5.98 -7.16
CA LEU A 55 -4.16 -6.56 -6.73
C LEU A 55 -4.61 -7.88 -6.13
N GLU A 56 -4.33 -9.01 -6.78
CA GLU A 56 -4.36 -10.25 -6.00
C GLU A 56 -3.29 -9.96 -4.96
N PRO A 57 -3.67 -9.65 -3.71
CA PRO A 57 -2.73 -9.02 -2.79
C PRO A 57 -1.52 -9.92 -2.61
N SER A 58 -1.75 -11.23 -2.72
CA SER A 58 -0.75 -12.27 -2.83
C SER A 58 0.25 -12.09 -3.97
N ARG A 59 -0.16 -11.80 -5.20
CA ARG A 59 0.76 -11.65 -6.34
C ARG A 59 1.62 -10.40 -6.27
N ASP A 60 1.04 -9.28 -5.85
CA ASP A 60 1.79 -8.02 -5.72
C ASP A 60 2.71 -8.08 -4.51
N LEU A 61 2.27 -8.72 -3.42
CA LEU A 61 3.14 -9.05 -2.29
C LEU A 61 4.28 -9.98 -2.72
N ASP A 62 4.02 -11.03 -3.50
CA ASP A 62 5.06 -11.94 -4.02
C ASP A 62 6.05 -11.21 -4.94
N ALA A 63 5.59 -10.28 -5.76
CA ALA A 63 6.44 -9.46 -6.61
C ALA A 63 7.30 -8.50 -5.76
N ALA A 64 6.70 -7.85 -4.76
CA ALA A 64 7.39 -6.96 -3.82
C ALA A 64 8.44 -7.71 -2.98
N MET A 65 8.08 -8.86 -2.41
CA MET A 65 8.98 -9.73 -1.64
C MET A 65 10.16 -10.20 -2.49
N ARG A 66 9.92 -10.64 -3.74
CA ARG A 66 11.00 -11.00 -4.66
C ARG A 66 11.90 -9.81 -5.00
N GLY A 67 11.32 -8.64 -5.26
CA GLY A 67 12.05 -7.42 -5.51
C GLY A 67 12.96 -7.03 -4.34
N PHE A 68 12.42 -7.07 -3.12
CA PHE A 68 13.14 -6.79 -1.89
C PHE A 68 14.26 -7.80 -1.62
N ALA A 69 13.98 -9.10 -1.78
CA ALA A 69 14.97 -10.16 -1.63
C ALA A 69 16.14 -10.00 -2.61
N MET A 70 15.86 -9.67 -3.88
CA MET A 70 16.90 -9.38 -4.88
C MET A 70 17.67 -8.09 -4.56
N ALA A 71 16.99 -7.04 -4.09
CA ALA A 71 17.65 -5.79 -3.69
C ALA A 71 18.60 -6.02 -2.49
N ARG A 72 18.17 -6.81 -1.51
CA ARG A 72 18.95 -7.16 -0.32
C ARG A 72 20.16 -8.03 -0.66
N SER A 73 20.00 -9.02 -1.53
CA SER A 73 21.12 -9.88 -1.96
C SER A 73 22.18 -9.08 -2.74
N ARG A 74 21.76 -8.17 -3.62
CA ARG A 74 22.66 -7.24 -4.32
C ARG A 74 23.41 -6.32 -3.37
N ALA A 75 22.72 -5.76 -2.37
CA ALA A 75 23.36 -4.91 -1.36
C ALA A 75 24.40 -5.67 -0.53
N GLY A 76 24.10 -6.92 -0.16
CA GLY A 76 25.05 -7.81 0.52
C GLY A 76 26.28 -8.12 -0.34
N ALA A 77 26.06 -8.49 -1.61
CA ALA A 77 27.13 -8.78 -2.56
C ALA A 77 28.05 -7.57 -2.80
N LEU A 78 27.48 -6.36 -2.94
CA LEU A 78 28.26 -5.13 -3.10
C LEU A 78 29.09 -4.79 -1.85
N ARG A 79 28.57 -5.03 -0.65
CA ARG A 79 29.35 -4.86 0.60
C ARG A 79 30.48 -5.87 0.69
N ALA A 80 30.21 -7.14 0.39
CA ALA A 80 31.23 -8.18 0.37
C ALA A 80 32.33 -7.87 -0.65
N PHE A 81 31.96 -7.41 -1.84
CA PHE A 81 32.92 -6.99 -2.87
C PHE A 81 33.73 -5.77 -2.44
N GLY A 82 33.09 -4.78 -1.81
CA GLY A 82 33.79 -3.61 -1.25
C GLY A 82 34.78 -3.96 -0.15
N ILE A 83 34.44 -4.88 0.76
CA ILE A 83 35.36 -5.36 1.79
C ILE A 83 36.52 -6.15 1.17
N ALA A 84 36.20 -7.04 0.21
CA ALA A 84 37.20 -7.82 -0.49
C ALA A 84 38.18 -6.95 -1.29
N SER A 85 37.70 -5.88 -1.94
CA SER A 85 38.55 -4.99 -2.72
C SER A 85 39.49 -4.15 -1.84
N ILE A 86 39.04 -3.71 -0.66
CA ILE A 86 39.89 -3.05 0.34
C ILE A 86 40.98 -4.02 0.83
N GLY A 87 40.61 -5.26 1.15
CA GLY A 87 41.56 -6.29 1.57
C GLY A 87 42.61 -6.59 0.50
N LEU A 88 42.17 -6.74 -0.75
CA LEU A 88 43.08 -6.98 -1.89
C LEU A 88 44.00 -5.78 -2.14
N GLY A 89 43.48 -4.55 -2.05
CA GLY A 89 44.27 -3.33 -2.18
C GLY A 89 45.34 -3.20 -1.09
N ALA A 90 44.99 -3.50 0.16
CA ALA A 90 45.94 -3.50 1.28
C ALA A 90 47.06 -4.55 1.09
N LEU A 91 46.72 -5.75 0.62
CA LEU A 91 47.69 -6.80 0.28
C LEU A 91 48.63 -6.35 -0.85
N PHE A 92 48.10 -5.73 -1.89
CA PHE A 92 48.89 -5.23 -3.02
C PHE A 92 49.84 -4.09 -2.59
N ALA A 93 49.38 -3.21 -1.70
CA ALA A 93 50.20 -2.15 -1.11
C ALA A 93 51.34 -2.73 -0.24
N ALA A 94 51.06 -3.76 0.57
CA ALA A 94 52.08 -4.43 1.36
C ALA A 94 53.14 -5.13 0.48
N ALA A 95 52.70 -5.79 -0.60
CA ALA A 95 53.60 -6.46 -1.54
C ALA A 95 54.50 -5.48 -2.32
N SER A 96 53.98 -4.30 -2.68
CA SER A 96 54.76 -3.30 -3.41
C SER A 96 55.86 -2.66 -2.55
N LEU A 97 55.61 -2.48 -1.23
CA LEU A 97 56.65 -2.04 -0.29
C LEU A 97 57.81 -3.04 -0.20
N ALA A 98 57.53 -4.35 -0.29
CA ALA A 98 58.55 -5.39 -0.22
C ALA A 98 59.47 -5.45 -1.46
N THR A 99 59.01 -4.95 -2.61
CA THR A 99 59.75 -5.04 -3.90
C THR A 99 60.58 -3.79 -4.23
N GLY A 100 60.55 -2.74 -3.40
CA GLY A 100 61.44 -1.58 -3.53
C GLY A 100 61.04 -0.55 -4.61
N LEU A 101 59.87 -0.66 -5.23
CA LEU A 101 59.34 0.29 -6.23
C LEU A 101 58.71 1.55 -5.59
N GLY A 102 59.41 2.14 -4.60
CA GLY A 102 58.82 2.95 -3.54
C GLY A 102 58.08 4.22 -3.94
N ALA A 103 58.44 4.89 -5.05
CA ALA A 103 57.79 6.16 -5.43
C ALA A 103 56.61 5.99 -6.41
N ILE A 104 56.77 5.13 -7.42
CA ILE A 104 55.75 4.92 -8.47
C ILE A 104 54.53 4.18 -7.89
N ALA A 105 54.76 3.26 -6.95
CA ALA A 105 53.68 2.51 -6.30
C ALA A 105 52.77 3.40 -5.43
N ILE A 106 53.31 4.41 -4.74
CA ILE A 106 52.53 5.31 -3.89
C ILE A 106 51.61 6.19 -4.74
N VAL A 107 52.12 6.76 -5.83
CA VAL A 107 51.31 7.60 -6.73
C VAL A 107 50.21 6.77 -7.40
N GLY A 108 50.53 5.55 -7.87
CA GLY A 108 49.53 4.63 -8.41
C GLY A 108 48.43 4.26 -7.41
N ALA A 109 48.80 4.00 -6.16
CA ALA A 109 47.85 3.68 -5.09
C ALA A 109 46.92 4.85 -4.76
N VAL A 110 47.43 6.09 -4.71
CA VAL A 110 46.61 7.28 -4.43
C VAL A 110 45.63 7.56 -5.57
N VAL A 111 46.04 7.45 -6.83
CA VAL A 111 45.16 7.65 -7.99
C VAL A 111 44.08 6.56 -8.05
N ALA A 112 44.46 5.30 -7.79
CA ALA A 112 43.51 4.20 -7.71
C ALA A 112 42.51 4.37 -6.55
N ALA A 113 42.97 4.83 -5.39
CA ALA A 113 42.12 5.11 -4.24
C ALA A 113 41.17 6.30 -4.50
N ALA A 114 41.63 7.36 -5.18
CA ALA A 114 40.81 8.52 -5.51
C ALA A 114 39.72 8.19 -6.54
N MET A 115 40.06 7.45 -7.60
CA MET A 115 39.08 6.99 -8.59
C MET A 115 38.11 5.95 -8.03
N GLY A 116 38.59 5.00 -7.21
CA GLY A 116 37.76 3.99 -6.56
C GLY A 116 36.82 4.57 -5.50
N GLY A 117 37.31 5.52 -4.70
CA GLY A 117 36.54 6.15 -3.61
C GLY A 117 35.37 6.99 -4.11
N GLY A 118 35.56 7.78 -5.16
CA GLY A 118 34.50 8.65 -5.70
C GLY A 118 33.30 7.87 -6.27
N ILE A 119 33.56 6.81 -7.03
CA ILE A 119 32.52 5.96 -7.63
C ILE A 119 31.81 5.12 -6.55
N GLY A 120 32.56 4.66 -5.54
CA GLY A 120 32.01 3.88 -4.43
C GLY A 120 30.98 4.64 -3.60
N VAL A 121 31.26 5.91 -3.25
CA VAL A 121 30.34 6.73 -2.43
C VAL A 121 29.04 7.05 -3.18
N LEU A 122 29.12 7.39 -4.47
CA LEU A 122 27.93 7.67 -5.28
C LEU A 122 27.06 6.41 -5.48
N SER A 123 27.70 5.25 -5.68
CA SER A 123 27.01 3.97 -5.79
C SER A 123 26.34 3.57 -4.49
N PHE A 124 26.98 3.82 -3.34
CA PHE A 124 26.38 3.52 -2.04
C PHE A 124 25.11 4.34 -1.78
N ARG A 125 25.12 5.64 -2.15
CA ARG A 125 23.97 6.52 -1.99
C ARG A 125 22.80 6.16 -2.92
N SER A 126 23.06 5.66 -4.12
CA SER A 126 21.99 5.20 -5.02
C SER A 126 21.35 3.91 -4.49
N VAL A 127 22.16 2.97 -3.98
CA VAL A 127 21.68 1.73 -3.39
C VAL A 127 20.85 1.98 -2.13
N SER A 128 21.28 2.88 -1.24
CA SER A 128 20.51 3.19 -0.02
C SER A 128 19.12 3.74 -0.33
N ARG A 129 19.01 4.61 -1.35
CA ARG A 129 17.72 5.13 -1.82
C ARG A 129 16.85 4.05 -2.44
N GLY A 130 17.43 3.15 -3.24
CA GLY A 130 16.72 2.02 -3.84
C GLY A 130 16.17 1.05 -2.80
N LEU A 131 16.89 0.83 -1.70
CA LEU A 131 16.41 0.01 -0.59
C LEU A 131 15.26 0.69 0.16
N GLN A 132 15.35 2.01 0.42
CA GLN A 132 14.27 2.75 1.08
C GLN A 132 12.98 2.74 0.25
N THR A 133 13.07 2.92 -1.08
CA THR A 133 11.87 2.88 -1.93
C THR A 133 11.32 1.46 -2.09
N ALA A 134 12.16 0.43 -2.11
CA ALA A 134 11.71 -0.95 -2.11
C ALA A 134 11.01 -1.32 -0.80
N ASP A 135 11.56 -0.88 0.33
CA ASP A 135 11.00 -1.11 1.67
C ASP A 135 9.64 -0.41 1.82
N ALA A 136 9.54 0.87 1.40
CA ALA A 136 8.26 1.59 1.41
C ALA A 136 7.19 0.91 0.54
N ARG A 137 7.57 0.38 -0.64
CA ARG A 137 6.63 -0.36 -1.51
C ARG A 137 6.19 -1.67 -0.89
N LEU A 138 7.11 -2.39 -0.23
CA LEU A 138 6.79 -3.62 0.47
C LEU A 138 5.81 -3.36 1.61
N GLN A 139 6.04 -2.32 2.41
CA GLN A 139 5.14 -1.91 3.49
C GLN A 139 3.75 -1.55 2.95
N SER A 140 3.65 -0.72 1.92
CA SER A 140 2.35 -0.38 1.32
C SER A 140 1.61 -1.60 0.75
N ALA A 141 2.34 -2.57 0.18
CA ALA A 141 1.75 -3.83 -0.32
C ALA A 141 1.25 -4.72 0.83
N LEU A 142 2.03 -4.85 1.91
CA LEU A 142 1.64 -5.57 3.13
C LEU A 142 0.42 -4.94 3.79
N GLU A 143 0.39 -3.62 3.94
CA GLU A 143 -0.76 -2.90 4.50
C GLU A 143 -2.03 -3.19 3.71
N SER A 144 -1.96 -3.08 2.37
CA SER A 144 -3.11 -3.35 1.50
C SER A 144 -3.59 -4.80 1.60
N ALA A 145 -2.66 -5.75 1.71
CA ALA A 145 -2.98 -7.17 1.86
C ALA A 145 -3.56 -7.51 3.23
N LEU A 146 -3.09 -6.85 4.30
CA LEU A 146 -3.65 -6.98 5.65
C LEU A 146 -5.06 -6.40 5.74
N MET A 147 -5.32 -5.26 5.09
CA MET A 147 -6.67 -4.69 5.01
C MET A 147 -7.65 -5.63 4.29
N ASP A 148 -7.23 -6.21 3.17
CA ASP A 148 -8.04 -7.20 2.44
C ASP A 148 -8.28 -8.46 3.30
N ALA A 149 -7.26 -8.95 3.99
CA ALA A 149 -7.40 -10.08 4.92
C ALA A 149 -8.37 -9.78 6.07
N ALA A 150 -8.24 -8.62 6.72
CA ALA A 150 -9.12 -8.19 7.79
C ALA A 150 -10.57 -8.01 7.31
N SER A 151 -10.78 -7.50 6.10
CA SER A 151 -12.13 -7.37 5.52
C SER A 151 -12.84 -8.73 5.37
N LYS A 152 -12.07 -9.80 5.14
CA LYS A 152 -12.57 -11.17 4.99
C LYS A 152 -12.78 -11.87 6.33
N SER A 153 -11.99 -11.53 7.34
CA SER A 153 -12.03 -12.13 8.68
C SER A 153 -13.00 -11.44 9.66
N GLY A 154 -13.73 -10.39 9.24
CA GLY A 154 -14.68 -9.70 10.10
C GLY A 154 -14.09 -8.52 10.87
N PHE A 155 -13.11 -7.82 10.29
CA PHE A 155 -12.44 -6.61 10.82
C PHE A 155 -11.50 -6.83 11.99
N GLU A 156 -11.29 -8.07 12.39
CA GLU A 156 -10.34 -8.46 13.43
C GLU A 156 -9.34 -9.44 12.83
N LEU A 157 -8.08 -9.32 13.25
CA LEU A 157 -7.02 -10.20 12.78
C LEU A 157 -5.98 -10.40 13.88
N THR A 158 -5.58 -11.65 14.09
CA THR A 158 -4.40 -11.96 14.92
C THR A 158 -3.13 -12.04 14.08
N ALA A 159 -1.96 -11.88 14.70
CA ALA A 159 -0.68 -12.05 14.00
C ALA A 159 -0.52 -13.46 13.39
N THR A 160 -1.08 -14.49 14.04
CA THR A 160 -1.05 -15.88 13.56
C THR A 160 -1.90 -16.06 12.30
N GLU A 161 -3.11 -15.47 12.27
CA GLU A 161 -3.98 -15.52 11.11
C GLU A 161 -3.38 -14.73 9.94
N ALA A 162 -2.86 -13.53 10.20
CA ALA A 162 -2.16 -12.73 9.21
C ALA A 162 -1.00 -13.50 8.56
N SER A 163 -0.17 -14.16 9.38
CA SER A 163 0.93 -15.00 8.90
C SER A 163 0.45 -16.15 8.00
N ARG A 164 -0.66 -16.82 8.37
CA ARG A 164 -1.22 -17.92 7.57
C ARG A 164 -1.83 -17.45 6.25
N VAL A 165 -2.55 -16.33 6.27
CA VAL A 165 -3.23 -15.78 5.08
C VAL A 165 -2.23 -15.22 4.08
N LEU A 166 -1.20 -14.51 4.56
CA LEU A 166 -0.22 -13.84 3.71
C LEU A 166 0.98 -14.73 3.36
N GLY A 167 1.18 -15.85 4.07
CA GLY A 167 2.35 -16.71 3.89
C GLY A 167 3.67 -16.07 4.35
N VAL A 168 3.61 -15.05 5.21
CA VAL A 168 4.79 -14.36 5.78
C VAL A 168 5.14 -14.90 7.16
N GLY A 169 6.37 -14.67 7.62
CA GLY A 169 6.80 -15.11 8.96
C GLY A 169 6.00 -14.42 10.08
N LEU A 170 5.74 -15.13 11.18
CA LEU A 170 4.94 -14.60 12.31
C LEU A 170 5.46 -13.25 12.83
N LYS A 171 6.79 -13.13 13.00
CA LYS A 171 7.43 -11.88 13.43
C LYS A 171 7.21 -10.72 12.45
N GLU A 172 7.17 -11.01 11.15
CA GLU A 172 6.98 -10.01 10.11
C GLU A 172 5.52 -9.56 10.03
N ALA A 173 4.57 -10.50 10.17
CA ALA A 173 3.15 -10.19 10.29
C ALA A 173 2.85 -9.32 11.52
N ASP A 174 3.38 -9.71 12.69
CA ASP A 174 3.25 -8.97 13.94
C ASP A 174 3.83 -7.55 13.84
N GLN A 175 5.02 -7.42 13.26
CA GLN A 175 5.66 -6.12 13.04
C GLN A 175 4.84 -5.24 12.06
N ALA A 176 4.28 -5.83 11.00
CA ALA A 176 3.45 -5.11 10.04
C ALA A 176 2.14 -4.62 10.68
N LEU A 177 1.44 -5.48 11.44
CA LEU A 177 0.23 -5.11 12.18
C LEU A 177 0.53 -4.03 13.22
N THR A 178 1.63 -4.16 13.96
CA THR A 178 2.07 -3.17 14.94
C THR A 178 2.44 -1.83 14.29
N ALA A 179 3.02 -1.84 13.09
CA ALA A 179 3.32 -0.61 12.35
C ALA A 179 2.03 0.12 11.90
N MET A 180 0.95 -0.62 11.66
CA MET A 180 -0.37 -0.07 11.33
C MET A 180 -1.17 0.38 12.55
N ALA A 181 -0.80 -0.08 13.74
CA ALA A 181 -1.41 0.29 15.01
C ALA A 181 -1.03 1.72 15.43
N ASP A 182 -1.56 2.70 14.72
CA ASP A 182 -1.48 4.12 15.08
C ASP A 182 -2.53 4.55 16.13
N GLY A 183 -3.38 3.61 16.55
CA GLY A 183 -4.48 3.81 17.51
C GLY A 183 -5.73 4.45 16.92
N SER A 184 -5.65 5.03 15.73
CA SER A 184 -6.78 5.66 15.03
C SER A 184 -7.41 4.74 13.99
N ARG A 185 -6.59 4.01 13.23
CA ARG A 185 -7.00 3.13 12.13
C ARG A 185 -7.12 1.68 12.58
N VAL A 186 -6.13 1.23 13.33
CA VAL A 186 -6.04 -0.12 13.90
C VAL A 186 -5.87 -0.01 15.40
N ALA A 187 -6.79 -0.61 16.15
CA ALA A 187 -6.71 -0.74 17.59
C ALA A 187 -6.14 -2.10 17.98
N VAL A 188 -5.45 -2.14 19.11
CA VAL A 188 -4.85 -3.36 19.65
C VAL A 188 -5.60 -3.69 20.93
N GLU A 189 -6.23 -4.85 20.96
CA GLU A 189 -6.88 -5.40 22.14
C GLU A 189 -6.15 -6.68 22.54
N VAL A 190 -6.00 -6.90 23.84
CA VAL A 190 -5.40 -8.11 24.37
C VAL A 190 -6.49 -8.81 25.15
N ASP A 191 -6.79 -10.05 24.79
CA ASP A 191 -7.80 -10.83 25.49
C ASP A 191 -7.27 -11.37 26.85
N ASP A 192 -8.16 -12.00 27.62
CA ASP A 192 -7.84 -12.58 28.92
C ASP A 192 -6.82 -13.74 28.82
N ASP A 193 -6.66 -14.34 27.63
CA ASP A 193 -5.70 -15.40 27.33
C ASP A 193 -4.32 -14.83 26.91
N GLY A 194 -4.19 -13.51 26.78
CA GLY A 194 -2.98 -12.82 26.37
C GLY A 194 -2.72 -12.84 24.86
N ILE A 195 -3.74 -13.16 24.04
CA ILE A 195 -3.68 -13.09 22.58
C ILE A 195 -3.96 -11.66 22.15
N VAL A 196 -3.10 -11.16 21.27
CA VAL A 196 -3.21 -9.82 20.70
C VAL A 196 -4.11 -9.86 19.46
N HIS A 197 -5.22 -9.13 19.55
CA HIS A 197 -6.18 -8.93 18.48
C HIS A 197 -6.05 -7.51 17.90
N TYR A 198 -6.01 -7.42 16.57
CA TYR A 198 -5.92 -6.14 15.88
C TYR A 198 -7.27 -5.82 15.22
N GLU A 199 -7.95 -4.78 15.72
CA GLU A 199 -9.26 -4.33 15.25
C GLU A 199 -9.13 -3.19 14.22
N PHE A 200 -9.61 -3.42 13.00
CA PHE A 200 -9.55 -2.49 11.88
C PHE A 200 -10.78 -1.56 11.87
N ARG A 201 -10.72 -0.49 12.66
CA ARG A 201 -11.83 0.45 12.85
C ARG A 201 -12.24 1.16 11.57
N GLU A 202 -11.30 1.45 10.68
CA GLU A 202 -11.59 2.07 9.38
C GLU A 202 -12.50 1.21 8.50
N LEU A 203 -12.30 -0.11 8.50
CA LEU A 203 -13.11 -1.04 7.72
C LEU A 203 -14.51 -1.16 8.33
N ARG A 204 -14.58 -1.22 9.66
CA ARG A 204 -15.86 -1.24 10.38
C ARG A 204 -16.71 0.01 10.09
N LEU A 205 -16.08 1.19 10.05
CA LEU A 205 -16.76 2.44 9.71
C LEU A 205 -17.18 2.48 8.23
N ALA A 206 -16.31 2.06 7.32
CA ALA A 206 -16.61 2.01 5.88
C ALA A 206 -17.79 1.09 5.56
N MET A 207 -17.90 -0.05 6.25
CA MET A 207 -19.05 -0.95 6.12
C MET A 207 -20.30 -0.45 6.85
N GLY A 208 -20.17 0.21 8.00
CA GLY A 208 -21.29 0.85 8.69
C GLY A 208 -21.95 1.95 7.85
N GLU A 209 -21.16 2.75 7.13
CA GLU A 209 -21.64 3.75 6.18
C GLU A 209 -22.33 3.11 4.96
N ALA A 210 -21.85 1.95 4.50
CA ALA A 210 -22.44 1.22 3.38
C ALA A 210 -23.73 0.45 3.76
N ALA A 211 -23.83 0.01 5.02
CA ALA A 211 -24.99 -0.71 5.56
C ALA A 211 -26.07 0.21 6.12
N ALA A 212 -25.76 1.47 6.42
CA ALA A 212 -26.79 2.48 6.60
C ALA A 212 -27.54 2.60 5.26
N PRO A 213 -28.83 2.21 5.18
CA PRO A 213 -29.59 2.48 3.99
C PRO A 213 -29.44 3.97 3.74
N ARG A 214 -28.94 4.37 2.57
CA ARG A 214 -29.10 5.75 2.11
C ARG A 214 -30.58 6.01 2.23
N ALA A 215 -30.99 6.63 3.33
CA ALA A 215 -32.36 7.03 3.53
C ALA A 215 -32.68 7.81 2.26
N PRO A 216 -33.64 7.36 1.44
CA PRO A 216 -33.99 8.08 0.22
C PRO A 216 -34.20 9.49 0.68
N ALA A 217 -33.47 10.45 0.08
CA ALA A 217 -33.45 11.84 0.52
C ALA A 217 -34.87 12.21 0.90
N ILE A 218 -35.16 12.24 2.21
CA ILE A 218 -36.50 12.51 2.69
C ILE A 218 -36.61 13.98 2.38
N GLU A 219 -37.24 14.27 1.25
CA GLU A 219 -37.65 15.60 0.87
C GLU A 219 -38.30 16.16 2.14
N PRO A 220 -37.75 17.23 2.73
CA PRO A 220 -38.15 17.65 4.05
C PRO A 220 -39.65 17.87 3.99
N VAL A 221 -40.41 16.95 4.61
CA VAL A 221 -41.84 17.09 4.74
C VAL A 221 -41.99 18.41 5.48
N ARG A 222 -42.43 19.43 4.74
CA ARG A 222 -42.77 20.73 5.28
C ARG A 222 -43.94 20.44 6.22
N VAL A 223 -43.61 20.23 7.48
CA VAL A 223 -44.60 20.24 8.54
C VAL A 223 -45.02 21.70 8.61
N GLU A 224 -46.11 22.02 7.93
CA GLU A 224 -46.88 23.22 8.22
C GLU A 224 -47.34 23.06 9.66
N VAL A 225 -46.57 23.65 10.57
CA VAL A 225 -46.94 23.77 11.97
C VAL A 225 -48.16 24.68 11.98
N ALA A 226 -49.35 24.09 12.04
CA ALA A 226 -50.53 24.82 12.42
C ALA A 226 -50.23 25.44 13.78
N GLU A 227 -50.23 26.77 13.85
CA GLU A 227 -50.15 27.54 15.08
C GLU A 227 -51.30 27.09 15.99
N GLU A 228 -51.02 26.15 16.88
CA GLU A 228 -51.91 25.82 17.98
C GLU A 228 -51.70 26.88 19.06
N GLU A 229 -52.72 27.71 19.21
CA GLU A 229 -52.81 28.80 20.17
C GLU A 229 -52.59 28.27 21.60
N VAL A 230 -51.39 28.52 22.13
CA VAL A 230 -51.00 28.12 23.49
C VAL A 230 -51.75 29.00 24.49
N VAL A 231 -52.91 28.49 24.93
CA VAL A 231 -53.64 29.02 26.09
C VAL A 231 -52.79 28.77 27.34
N THR A 232 -52.12 29.84 27.79
CA THR A 232 -51.38 29.87 29.05
C THR A 232 -52.35 30.05 30.21
N ALA A 233 -52.88 28.92 30.71
CA ALA A 233 -53.53 28.89 32.02
C ALA A 233 -52.45 28.97 33.11
N GLY A 234 -52.46 30.09 33.84
CA GLY A 234 -51.56 30.36 34.94
C GLY A 234 -51.65 29.34 36.08
N GLY A 235 -50.49 29.03 36.64
CA GLY A 235 -50.34 28.27 37.87
C GLY A 235 -49.24 28.89 38.72
N THR A 236 -49.63 29.85 39.56
CA THR A 236 -48.83 30.35 40.68
C THR A 236 -48.76 29.29 41.77
N GLY A 237 -47.53 28.92 42.17
CA GLY A 237 -47.27 28.09 43.35
C GLY A 237 -45.77 28.11 43.65
N ALA A 238 -45.27 29.14 44.34
CA ALA A 238 -45.21 29.22 45.81
C ALA A 238 -44.29 28.16 46.45
N ALA A 239 -43.08 28.62 46.76
CA ALA A 239 -42.33 28.43 48.01
C ALA A 239 -42.17 27.01 48.60
N LYS A 240 -40.91 26.56 48.73
CA LYS A 240 -40.40 26.05 50.01
C LYS A 240 -38.87 26.00 50.08
N GLU A 241 -38.30 26.93 50.82
CA GLU A 241 -36.99 26.81 51.46
C GLU A 241 -36.97 25.64 52.46
N ARG A 242 -35.91 24.81 52.43
CA ARG A 242 -35.29 24.10 53.57
C ARG A 242 -33.80 23.92 53.20
N SER A 243 -32.92 24.68 53.84
CA SER A 243 -32.11 24.30 55.01
C SER A 243 -31.10 23.21 54.70
#